data_AF-A0A6J8E6Y8-F1
#
_entry.id   AF-A0A6J8E6Y8-F1
#
_cell.length_a   1.000
_cell.length_b   1.000
_cell.length_c   1.000
_cell.angle_alpha   90.00
_cell.angle_beta   90.00
_cell.angle_gamma   90.00
#
_symmetry.space_group_name_H-M   'P 1'
#
loop_
_entity.id
_entity.type
_entity.pdbx_description
1 polymer ?
#
loop_
_entity_poly.entity_id
_entity_poly.type
_entity_poly.pdbx_seq_one_letter_code
_entity_poly.pdbx_strand_id
1 'polypeptide(L)'
;MFSKNESIGVCERNSENPYGRINTNEPKYSSVFSDLTRKEMKGLLNYLYSSKKLNLTKFKNATLRSNYLYLAERFMPSKAAVLNCIDNGYSKPLRETHVVLIRGGDRKPNVLEIVVGPIPFPYGHRLFPYRPQPILFFQRLITSIEIISLRLKECVDKEFGRALDELYRGTLINCGNKCLDVGLSAEVPISKSEEKSFYWYSFHQNSDYKILRPVDFSV
;
A
#
# COMPACT_ATOMS: atom_id res chain seq x y z
N MET A 1 47.88 14.09 -5.39
CA MET A 1 46.90 15.19 -5.29
C MET A 1 45.61 14.57 -4.75
N PHE A 2 45.51 14.47 -3.42
CA PHE A 2 44.38 13.83 -2.75
C PHE A 2 43.43 14.87 -2.14
N SER A 3 42.17 14.45 -2.05
CA SER A 3 41.07 14.98 -1.27
C SER A 3 40.17 16.04 -1.92
N LYS A 4 39.16 15.57 -2.66
CA LYS A 4 37.82 16.15 -2.54
C LYS A 4 37.17 15.48 -1.33
N ASN A 5 37.03 16.24 -0.26
CA ASN A 5 36.21 15.88 0.89
C ASN A 5 34.75 15.75 0.44
N GLU A 6 34.35 14.57 -0.03
CA GLU A 6 32.96 14.14 0.11
C GLU A 6 32.72 13.96 1.60
N SER A 7 31.95 14.88 2.19
CA SER A 7 31.52 14.81 3.58
C SER A 7 30.91 13.42 3.80
N ILE A 8 31.61 12.57 4.55
CA ILE A 8 31.12 11.28 5.03
C ILE A 8 29.78 11.58 5.68
N GLY A 9 28.69 11.05 5.14
CA GLY A 9 27.39 11.21 5.76
C GLY A 9 27.44 10.51 7.11
N VAL A 10 27.65 11.26 8.18
CA VAL A 10 27.63 10.75 9.55
C VAL A 10 26.16 10.63 9.97
N CYS A 11 25.82 9.58 10.70
CA CYS A 11 24.53 9.51 11.37
C CYS A 11 24.57 10.44 12.58
N GLU A 12 24.09 11.68 12.41
CA GLU A 12 24.09 12.65 13.50
C GLU A 12 23.23 12.17 14.67
N ARG A 13 23.78 12.27 15.89
CA ARG A 13 23.13 11.95 17.16
C ARG A 13 22.24 13.11 17.67
N ASN A 14 22.30 14.27 17.04
CA ASN A 14 21.72 15.51 17.55
C ASN A 14 20.20 15.56 17.33
N SER A 15 19.45 14.97 18.27
CA SER A 15 18.09 15.37 18.55
C SER A 15 18.15 16.55 19.53
N GLU A 16 18.20 17.78 19.03
CA GLU A 16 18.22 18.98 19.88
C GLU A 16 16.88 19.28 20.56
N ASN A 17 15.87 18.40 20.46
CA ASN A 17 14.62 18.67 21.15
C ASN A 17 13.81 17.42 21.53
N PRO A 18 13.92 16.91 22.77
CA PRO A 18 13.11 15.80 23.22
C PRO A 18 11.62 16.17 23.41
N TYR A 19 11.25 17.45 23.45
CA TYR A 19 9.87 17.92 23.70
C TYR A 19 9.45 19.15 22.87
N GLY A 20 10.13 19.41 21.76
CA GLY A 20 9.89 20.57 20.90
C GLY A 20 8.63 20.43 20.06
N ARG A 21 8.11 21.55 19.56
CA ARG A 21 7.10 21.53 18.50
C ARG A 21 7.57 20.59 17.38
N ILE A 22 6.79 19.55 17.12
CA ILE A 22 7.05 18.59 16.04
C ILE A 22 7.08 19.36 14.73
N ASN A 23 8.24 19.41 14.08
CA ASN A 23 8.34 19.98 12.75
C ASN A 23 7.73 19.00 11.75
N THR A 24 6.56 19.33 11.22
CA THR A 24 5.85 18.51 10.22
C THR A 24 6.32 18.78 8.79
N ASN A 25 7.28 19.70 8.60
CA ASN A 25 7.87 19.94 7.29
C ASN A 25 8.83 18.82 6.90
N GLU A 26 8.92 18.58 5.61
CA GLU A 26 9.86 17.63 5.03
C GLU A 26 11.31 18.02 5.39
N PRO A 27 12.12 17.09 5.94
CA PRO A 27 13.45 17.43 6.41
C PRO A 27 14.37 17.74 5.23
N LYS A 28 15.20 18.78 5.38
CA LYS A 28 16.24 19.13 4.39
C LYS A 28 17.28 18.02 4.24
N TYR A 29 17.54 17.29 5.33
CA TYR A 29 18.45 16.14 5.38
C TYR A 29 17.71 14.92 5.94
N SER A 30 17.60 13.85 5.15
CA SER A 30 16.92 12.63 5.59
C SER A 30 17.78 11.91 6.62
N SER A 31 17.31 11.75 7.86
CA SER A 31 17.96 10.89 8.86
C SER A 31 17.86 9.41 8.44
N VAL A 32 18.56 8.51 9.15
CA VAL A 32 18.45 7.06 8.87
C VAL A 32 17.01 6.55 9.00
N PHE A 33 16.28 7.11 9.97
CA PHE A 33 14.91 6.76 10.32
C PHE A 33 13.84 7.58 9.62
N SER A 34 14.22 8.65 8.90
CA SER A 34 13.24 9.48 8.18
C SER A 34 12.55 8.65 7.10
N ASP A 35 11.25 8.84 6.95
CA ASP A 35 10.46 8.34 5.83
C ASP A 35 10.92 8.94 4.50
N LEU A 36 10.33 8.45 3.40
CA LEU A 36 10.66 8.87 2.05
C LEU A 36 10.26 10.33 1.81
N THR A 37 11.23 11.14 1.37
CA THR A 37 10.99 12.50 0.88
C THR A 37 10.24 12.47 -0.45
N ARG A 38 9.57 13.56 -0.82
CA ARG A 38 8.95 13.77 -2.13
C ARG A 38 9.95 13.61 -3.26
N LYS A 39 11.20 14.05 -3.07
CA LYS A 39 12.27 13.88 -4.06
C LYS A 39 12.61 12.40 -4.25
N GLU A 40 12.74 11.65 -3.15
CA GLU A 40 13.01 10.21 -3.18
C GLU A 40 11.85 9.43 -3.81
N MET A 41 10.60 9.76 -3.45
CA MET A 41 9.41 9.14 -4.02
C MET A 41 9.32 9.38 -5.53
N LYS A 42 9.61 10.59 -6.01
CA LYS A 42 9.67 10.88 -7.46
C LYS A 42 10.73 10.04 -8.18
N GLY A 43 11.93 9.95 -7.61
CA GLY A 43 13.01 9.14 -8.16
C GLY A 43 12.66 7.65 -8.22
N LEU A 44 12.05 7.13 -7.15
CA LEU A 44 11.52 5.77 -7.08
C LEU A 44 10.49 5.50 -8.17
N LEU A 45 9.46 6.34 -8.28
CA LEU A 45 8.39 6.14 -9.26
C LEU A 45 8.93 6.19 -10.69
N ASN A 46 9.86 7.11 -11.00
CA ASN A 46 10.49 7.18 -12.31
C ASN A 46 11.24 5.88 -12.66
N TYR A 47 11.99 5.32 -11.70
CA TYR A 47 12.66 4.03 -11.90
C TYR A 47 11.69 2.87 -12.08
N LEU A 48 10.68 2.75 -11.21
CA LEU A 48 9.71 1.66 -11.27
C LEU A 48 8.93 1.67 -12.60
N TYR A 49 8.46 2.83 -13.05
CA TYR A 49 7.68 2.95 -14.29
C TYR A 49 8.53 2.93 -15.57
N SER A 50 9.84 3.19 -15.49
CA SER A 50 10.75 3.01 -16.63
C SER A 50 11.16 1.56 -16.86
N SER A 51 11.03 0.70 -15.83
CA SER A 51 11.35 -0.72 -15.93
C SER A 51 10.30 -1.51 -16.71
N LYS A 52 10.58 -1.76 -18.00
CA LYS A 52 9.74 -2.61 -18.86
C LYS A 52 9.50 -4.01 -18.28
N LYS A 53 10.46 -4.54 -17.50
CA LYS A 53 10.36 -5.86 -16.88
C LYS A 53 9.26 -5.94 -15.82
N LEU A 54 8.95 -4.83 -15.14
CA LEU A 54 7.91 -4.78 -14.11
C LEU A 54 6.50 -4.60 -14.70
N ASN A 55 6.40 -4.07 -15.93
CA ASN A 55 5.15 -3.88 -16.68
C ASN A 55 4.06 -3.16 -15.86
N LEU A 56 4.42 -2.07 -15.17
CA LEU A 56 3.52 -1.41 -14.23
C LEU A 56 2.51 -0.50 -14.92
N THR A 57 1.25 -0.63 -14.50
CA THR A 57 0.14 0.28 -14.79
C THR A 57 -0.02 1.25 -13.62
N LYS A 58 -0.36 2.52 -13.92
CA LYS A 58 -0.71 3.49 -12.87
C LYS A 58 -1.98 3.03 -12.16
N PHE A 59 -2.02 3.11 -10.83
CA PHE A 59 -3.13 2.62 -10.01
C PHE A 59 -4.51 3.12 -10.48
N LYS A 60 -4.61 4.40 -10.87
CA LYS A 60 -5.85 5.00 -11.41
C LYS A 60 -6.43 4.28 -12.64
N ASN A 61 -5.58 3.64 -13.43
CA ASN A 61 -5.95 2.94 -14.67
C ASN A 61 -5.81 1.41 -14.52
N ALA A 62 -5.44 0.93 -13.34
CA ALA A 62 -5.18 -0.48 -13.12
C ALA A 62 -6.50 -1.25 -12.98
N THR A 63 -6.48 -2.48 -13.48
CA THR A 63 -7.56 -3.45 -13.31
C THR A 63 -7.04 -4.63 -12.49
N LEU A 64 -7.90 -5.61 -12.18
CA LEU A 64 -7.49 -6.86 -11.52
C LEU A 64 -6.43 -7.64 -12.31
N ARG A 65 -6.35 -7.40 -13.63
CA ARG A 65 -5.40 -8.04 -14.55
C ARG A 65 -4.21 -7.14 -14.87
N SER A 66 -3.97 -6.11 -14.07
CA SER A 66 -2.84 -5.21 -14.22
C SER A 66 -1.76 -5.51 -13.18
N ASN A 67 -0.51 -5.19 -13.51
CA ASN A 67 0.56 -5.11 -12.52
C ASN A 67 0.64 -3.66 -12.03
N TYR A 68 0.69 -3.41 -10.73
CA TYR A 68 0.73 -2.05 -10.20
C TYR A 68 1.46 -1.96 -8.86
N LEU A 69 1.91 -0.75 -8.55
CA LEU A 69 2.50 -0.40 -7.26
C LEU A 69 1.41 -0.32 -6.19
N TYR A 70 1.52 -1.14 -5.14
CA TYR A 70 0.59 -1.12 -4.00
C TYR A 70 1.14 -0.30 -2.84
N LEU A 71 2.38 -0.56 -2.42
CA LEU A 71 3.03 0.11 -1.30
C LEU A 71 4.48 0.47 -1.64
N ALA A 72 4.92 1.63 -1.16
CA ALA A 72 6.32 2.03 -1.16
C ALA A 72 6.65 2.71 0.17
N GLU A 73 7.60 2.14 0.91
CA GLU A 73 7.98 2.61 2.25
C GLU A 73 9.49 2.49 2.46
N ARG A 74 10.00 3.10 3.54
CA ARG A 74 11.43 3.07 3.86
C ARG A 74 11.89 1.64 4.22
N PHE A 75 12.89 1.10 3.51
CA PHE A 75 13.49 -0.19 3.88
C PHE A 75 14.52 -0.02 5.01
N MET A 76 14.13 -0.28 6.25
CA MET A 76 15.01 -0.04 7.40
C MET A 76 16.31 -0.88 7.33
N PRO A 77 17.48 -0.26 7.55
CA PRO A 77 18.76 -0.97 7.60
C PRO A 77 18.85 -1.77 8.91
N SER A 78 19.79 -2.72 8.97
CA SER A 78 19.98 -3.53 10.17
C SER A 78 20.37 -2.66 11.36
N LYS A 79 19.88 -3.02 12.56
CA LYS A 79 20.21 -2.31 13.81
C LYS A 79 21.73 -2.16 13.98
N ALA A 80 22.50 -3.20 13.68
CA ALA A 80 23.96 -3.18 13.75
C ALA A 80 24.58 -2.11 12.83
N ALA A 81 24.10 -1.99 11.59
CA ALA A 81 24.60 -0.97 10.66
C ALA A 81 24.27 0.45 11.13
N VAL A 82 23.10 0.64 11.74
CA VAL A 82 22.71 1.93 12.32
C VAL A 82 23.58 2.29 13.52
N LEU A 83 23.76 1.37 14.47
CA LEU A 83 24.59 1.58 15.64
C LEU A 83 26.05 1.88 15.25
N ASN A 84 26.62 1.13 14.29
CA ASN A 84 27.96 1.42 13.80
C ASN A 84 28.09 2.82 13.21
N CYS A 85 27.07 3.31 12.51
CA CYS A 85 27.07 4.66 11.97
C CYS A 85 26.93 5.75 13.05
N ILE A 86 26.07 5.53 14.05
CA ILE A 86 25.80 6.51 15.12
C ILE A 86 26.93 6.54 16.15
N ASP A 87 27.40 5.38 16.60
CA ASP A 87 28.31 5.25 17.75
C ASP A 87 29.77 5.26 17.32
N ASN A 88 30.06 4.63 16.17
CA ASN A 88 31.43 4.43 15.72
C ASN A 88 31.78 5.30 14.49
N GLY A 89 30.88 6.20 14.07
CA GLY A 89 31.12 7.14 12.97
C GLY A 89 31.33 6.50 11.59
N TYR A 90 30.88 5.26 11.40
CA TYR A 90 30.96 4.57 10.11
C TYR A 90 30.07 5.23 9.05
N SER A 91 30.25 4.84 7.79
CA SER A 91 29.44 5.32 6.68
C SER A 91 27.94 5.05 6.90
N LYS A 92 27.14 6.06 6.56
CA LYS A 92 25.68 5.95 6.60
C LYS A 92 25.18 4.78 5.74
N PRO A 93 24.30 3.93 6.28
CA PRO A 93 23.71 2.84 5.51
C PRO A 93 23.02 3.36 4.26
N LEU A 94 23.08 2.56 3.19
CA LEU A 94 22.36 2.87 1.95
C LEU A 94 20.88 3.12 2.26
N ARG A 95 20.37 4.18 1.65
CA ARG A 95 18.97 4.54 1.76
C ARG A 95 18.22 3.79 0.67
N GLU A 96 17.36 2.87 1.06
CA GLU A 96 16.62 1.98 0.18
C GLU A 96 15.12 2.03 0.50
N THR A 97 14.30 1.56 -0.43
CA THR A 97 12.83 1.53 -0.36
C THR A 97 12.32 0.10 -0.47
N HIS A 98 11.42 -0.29 0.43
CA HIS A 98 10.64 -1.50 0.30
C HIS A 98 9.43 -1.22 -0.59
N VAL A 99 9.25 -2.04 -1.62
CA VAL A 99 8.19 -1.87 -2.61
C VAL A 99 7.40 -3.16 -2.73
N VAL A 100 6.08 -3.04 -2.61
CA VAL A 100 5.13 -4.15 -2.81
C VAL A 100 4.39 -3.91 -4.13
N LEU A 101 4.50 -4.89 -5.03
CA LEU A 101 3.85 -4.88 -6.33
C LEU A 101 2.78 -5.96 -6.39
N ILE A 102 1.56 -5.59 -6.77
CA ILE A 102 0.51 -6.55 -7.11
C ILE A 102 0.65 -6.87 -8.58
N ARG A 103 0.86 -8.15 -8.92
CA ARG A 103 1.14 -8.62 -10.28
C ARG A 103 -0.02 -9.44 -10.85
N GLY A 104 -1.18 -8.80 -11.03
CA GLY A 104 -2.39 -9.45 -11.53
C GLY A 104 -2.38 -9.76 -13.04
N GLY A 105 -1.52 -9.09 -13.81
CA GLY A 105 -1.40 -9.26 -15.26
C GLY A 105 -0.43 -10.35 -15.71
N ASP A 106 0.28 -10.95 -14.78
CA ASP A 106 1.16 -12.08 -15.07
C ASP A 106 0.38 -13.37 -15.34
N ARG A 107 1.00 -14.33 -16.04
CA ARG A 107 0.42 -15.66 -16.28
C ARG A 107 0.01 -16.37 -14.98
N LYS A 108 0.83 -16.24 -13.93
CA LYS A 108 0.52 -16.68 -12.57
C LYS A 108 0.51 -15.45 -11.66
N PRO A 109 -0.68 -14.90 -11.34
CA PRO A 109 -0.78 -13.75 -10.48
C PRO A 109 -0.06 -13.97 -9.15
N ASN A 110 0.62 -12.94 -8.66
CA ASN A 110 1.34 -12.98 -7.38
C ASN A 110 1.48 -11.57 -6.80
N VAL A 111 1.99 -11.50 -5.58
CA VAL A 111 2.49 -10.27 -4.98
C VAL A 111 4.00 -10.38 -4.81
N LEU A 112 4.71 -9.37 -5.30
CA LEU A 112 6.16 -9.32 -5.33
C LEU A 112 6.68 -8.19 -4.42
N GLU A 113 7.54 -8.55 -3.48
CA GLU A 113 8.25 -7.59 -2.62
C GLU A 113 9.70 -7.43 -3.11
N ILE A 114 10.12 -6.18 -3.33
CA ILE A 114 11.48 -5.84 -3.74
C ILE A 114 12.04 -4.71 -2.89
N VAL A 115 13.36 -4.65 -2.80
CA VAL A 115 14.09 -3.51 -2.27
C VAL A 115 14.70 -2.73 -3.44
N VAL A 116 14.36 -1.45 -3.54
CA VAL A 116 14.82 -0.55 -4.60
C VAL A 116 15.78 0.46 -3.98
N GLY A 117 16.90 0.72 -4.64
CA GLY A 117 17.84 1.70 -4.14
C GLY A 117 19.10 1.84 -4.99
N PRO A 118 20.01 2.71 -4.53
CA PRO A 118 19.82 3.71 -3.48
C PRO A 118 18.93 4.87 -3.95
N ILE A 119 18.15 5.48 -3.04
CA ILE A 119 17.34 6.68 -3.33
C ILE A 119 18.15 7.96 -3.05
N PRO A 120 17.90 9.10 -3.73
CA PRO A 120 16.80 9.40 -4.66
C PRO A 120 17.03 8.99 -6.13
N PHE A 121 18.18 8.41 -6.46
CA PHE A 121 18.52 8.02 -7.85
C PHE A 121 18.74 6.51 -7.94
N PRO A 122 17.67 5.71 -7.82
CA PRO A 122 17.78 4.25 -7.85
C PRO A 122 18.28 3.77 -9.21
N TYR A 123 19.23 2.85 -9.17
CA TYR A 123 19.78 2.19 -10.37
C TYR A 123 19.42 0.69 -10.41
N GLY A 124 18.90 0.13 -9.32
CA GLY A 124 18.68 -1.30 -9.20
C GLY A 124 17.60 -1.65 -8.17
N HIS A 125 17.17 -2.90 -8.24
CA HIS A 125 16.35 -3.52 -7.20
C HIS A 125 16.76 -4.98 -7.01
N ARG A 126 16.44 -5.51 -5.84
CA ARG A 126 16.67 -6.91 -5.45
C ARG A 126 15.42 -7.47 -4.77
N LEU A 127 15.31 -8.79 -4.72
CA LEU A 127 14.24 -9.44 -3.97
C LEU A 127 14.32 -9.06 -2.49
N PHE A 128 13.15 -8.99 -1.85
CA PHE A 128 13.07 -8.72 -0.42
C PHE A 128 13.79 -9.83 0.37
N PRO A 129 14.74 -9.47 1.25
CA PRO A 129 15.68 -10.45 1.80
C PRO A 129 15.03 -11.42 2.79
N TYR A 130 13.98 -10.99 3.50
CA TYR A 130 13.30 -11.81 4.50
C TYR A 130 12.21 -12.72 3.89
N ARG A 131 11.84 -12.47 2.64
CA ARG A 131 10.86 -13.25 1.89
C ARG A 131 11.18 -13.20 0.39
N PRO A 132 12.11 -14.03 -0.10
CA PRO A 132 12.50 -14.02 -1.51
C PRO A 132 11.42 -14.64 -2.43
N GLN A 133 10.50 -15.42 -1.87
CA GLN A 133 9.43 -16.06 -2.64
C GLN A 133 8.23 -15.12 -2.81
N PRO A 134 7.59 -15.07 -4.00
CA PRO A 134 6.37 -14.30 -4.20
C PRO A 134 5.23 -14.79 -3.30
N ILE A 135 4.42 -13.85 -2.81
CA ILE A 135 3.22 -14.15 -2.04
C ILE A 135 2.10 -14.58 -2.99
N LEU A 136 1.32 -15.57 -2.58
CA LEU A 136 0.18 -16.06 -3.38
C LEU A 136 -0.86 -14.96 -3.53
N PHE A 137 -1.40 -14.82 -4.74
CA PHE A 137 -2.25 -13.69 -5.08
C PHE A 137 -3.51 -13.56 -4.22
N PHE A 138 -4.07 -14.67 -3.75
CA PHE A 138 -5.29 -14.68 -2.93
C PHE A 138 -5.06 -14.25 -1.47
N GLN A 139 -3.80 -14.27 -0.99
CA GLN A 139 -3.43 -13.85 0.36
C GLN A 139 -3.25 -12.34 0.50
N ARG A 140 -3.28 -11.61 -0.62
CA ARG A 140 -3.15 -10.16 -0.60
C ARG A 140 -4.43 -9.52 -0.07
N LEU A 141 -4.29 -8.29 0.44
CA LEU A 141 -5.43 -7.49 0.86
C LEU A 141 -6.31 -7.10 -0.34
N ILE A 142 -7.60 -6.98 -0.08
CA ILE A 142 -8.54 -6.42 -1.04
C ILE A 142 -8.20 -4.94 -1.29
N THR A 143 -8.36 -4.52 -2.53
CA THR A 143 -8.05 -3.16 -3.00
C THR A 143 -9.31 -2.48 -3.53
N SER A 144 -9.28 -1.14 -3.64
CA SER A 144 -10.41 -0.39 -4.22
C SER A 144 -10.74 -0.83 -5.64
N ILE A 145 -9.77 -1.36 -6.39
CA ILE A 145 -9.98 -1.88 -7.76
C ILE A 145 -10.96 -3.06 -7.72
N GLU A 146 -10.84 -3.97 -6.76
CA GLU A 146 -11.76 -5.11 -6.60
C GLU A 146 -13.14 -4.67 -6.19
N ILE A 147 -13.23 -3.80 -5.19
CA ILE A 147 -14.50 -3.30 -4.67
C ILE A 147 -15.31 -2.65 -5.80
N ILE A 148 -14.65 -1.85 -6.65
CA ILE A 148 -15.28 -1.23 -7.82
C ILE A 148 -15.62 -2.28 -8.89
N SER A 149 -14.72 -3.23 -9.16
CA SER A 149 -14.91 -4.23 -10.23
C SER A 149 -16.03 -5.23 -9.92
N LEU A 150 -16.31 -5.52 -8.64
CA LEU A 150 -17.35 -6.46 -8.24
C LEU A 150 -18.76 -5.97 -8.56
N ARG A 151 -18.96 -4.65 -8.72
CA ARG A 151 -20.28 -4.05 -8.98
C ARG A 151 -21.36 -4.62 -8.06
N LEU A 152 -20.99 -4.78 -6.79
CA LEU A 152 -21.75 -5.56 -5.82
C LEU A 152 -23.13 -4.96 -5.59
N LYS A 153 -23.23 -3.63 -5.54
CA LYS A 153 -24.49 -2.91 -5.40
C LYS A 153 -25.43 -3.24 -6.57
N GLU A 154 -24.94 -3.28 -7.81
CA GLU A 154 -25.73 -3.66 -8.98
C GLU A 154 -26.16 -5.11 -9.00
N CYS A 155 -25.28 -6.04 -8.61
CA CYS A 155 -25.64 -7.44 -8.52
C CYS A 155 -26.72 -7.69 -7.46
N VAL A 156 -26.60 -7.08 -6.28
CA VAL A 156 -27.54 -7.26 -5.17
C VAL A 156 -28.86 -6.53 -5.42
N ASP A 157 -28.83 -5.31 -5.93
CA ASP A 157 -30.04 -4.53 -6.23
C ASP A 157 -30.94 -5.25 -7.25
N LYS A 158 -30.32 -5.89 -8.25
CA LYS A 158 -31.04 -6.66 -9.26
C LYS A 158 -31.84 -7.83 -8.67
N GLU A 159 -31.28 -8.56 -7.72
CA GLU A 159 -31.89 -9.77 -7.16
C GLU A 159 -32.71 -9.48 -5.90
N PHE A 160 -32.26 -8.57 -5.04
CA PHE A 160 -32.83 -8.30 -3.72
C PHE A 160 -33.31 -6.86 -3.50
N GLY A 161 -33.16 -5.95 -4.47
CA GLY A 161 -33.46 -4.53 -4.30
C GLY A 161 -34.89 -4.25 -3.82
N ARG A 162 -35.89 -4.97 -4.35
CA ARG A 162 -37.29 -4.85 -3.89
C ARG A 162 -37.44 -5.25 -2.41
N ALA A 163 -36.89 -6.40 -2.02
CA ALA A 163 -36.97 -6.88 -0.65
C ALA A 163 -36.25 -5.92 0.32
N LEU A 164 -35.11 -5.36 -0.10
CA LEU A 164 -34.37 -4.38 0.70
C LEU A 164 -35.16 -3.09 0.89
N ASP A 165 -35.85 -2.59 -0.14
CA ASP A 165 -36.71 -1.40 -0.01
C ASP A 165 -37.93 -1.67 0.89
N GLU A 166 -38.59 -2.82 0.74
CA GLU A 166 -39.75 -3.19 1.55
C GLU A 166 -39.39 -3.34 3.04
N LEU A 167 -38.28 -4.02 3.35
CA LEU A 167 -37.85 -4.31 4.72
C LEU A 167 -37.16 -3.12 5.40
N TYR A 168 -36.29 -2.43 4.67
CA TYR A 168 -35.35 -1.45 5.25
C TYR A 168 -35.54 -0.04 4.71
N ARG A 169 -36.51 0.19 3.82
CA ARG A 169 -36.82 1.50 3.21
C ARG A 169 -35.62 2.19 2.60
N GLY A 170 -34.77 1.41 1.94
CA GLY A 170 -33.61 1.92 1.22
C GLY A 170 -33.24 1.05 0.02
N THR A 171 -32.65 1.69 -0.99
CA THR A 171 -32.19 1.04 -2.22
C THR A 171 -30.68 1.21 -2.40
N LEU A 172 -30.06 0.37 -3.22
CA LEU A 172 -28.62 0.41 -3.47
C LEU A 172 -28.26 1.29 -4.67
N ILE A 173 -29.20 1.47 -5.60
CA ILE A 173 -29.02 2.21 -6.85
C ILE A 173 -30.10 3.26 -6.98
N ASN A 174 -29.74 4.43 -7.54
CA ASN A 174 -30.66 5.55 -7.77
C ASN A 174 -31.47 5.93 -6.51
N CYS A 175 -30.82 5.86 -5.35
CA CYS A 175 -31.46 5.83 -4.03
C CYS A 175 -31.81 7.21 -3.44
N GLY A 176 -31.41 8.31 -4.09
CA GLY A 176 -31.67 9.66 -3.59
C GLY A 176 -31.22 9.84 -2.13
N ASN A 177 -32.18 10.07 -1.24
CA ASN A 177 -31.93 10.29 0.20
C ASN A 177 -32.06 9.02 1.05
N LYS A 178 -32.38 7.86 0.46
CA LYS A 178 -32.63 6.59 1.15
C LYS A 178 -31.67 5.51 0.67
N CYS A 179 -30.39 5.80 0.77
CA CYS A 179 -29.34 4.92 0.26
C CYS A 179 -28.96 3.87 1.29
N LEU A 180 -28.83 2.63 0.82
CA LEU A 180 -28.07 1.61 1.53
C LEU A 180 -26.61 1.67 1.06
N ASP A 181 -25.70 1.52 2.03
CA ASP A 181 -24.28 1.39 1.77
C ASP A 181 -23.79 -0.01 2.11
N VAL A 182 -22.68 -0.38 1.48
CA VAL A 182 -22.07 -1.70 1.68
C VAL A 182 -20.72 -1.53 2.36
N GLY A 183 -20.53 -2.27 3.43
CA GLY A 183 -19.29 -2.36 4.19
C GLY A 183 -18.68 -3.74 4.01
N LEU A 184 -17.35 -3.78 3.89
CA LEU A 184 -16.63 -5.03 3.99
C LEU A 184 -16.57 -5.44 5.47
N SER A 185 -17.05 -6.64 5.81
CA SER A 185 -17.11 -7.09 7.20
C SER A 185 -15.72 -7.49 7.72
N ALA A 186 -14.84 -7.96 6.84
CA ALA A 186 -13.44 -8.28 7.15
C ALA A 186 -12.53 -8.10 5.94
N GLU A 187 -11.34 -7.52 6.17
CA GLU A 187 -10.32 -7.29 5.14
C GLU A 187 -9.54 -8.56 4.76
N VAL A 188 -9.60 -9.60 5.61
CA VAL A 188 -8.95 -10.88 5.38
C VAL A 188 -9.95 -11.85 4.76
N PRO A 189 -9.64 -12.44 3.59
CA PRO A 189 -10.55 -13.38 2.97
C PRO A 189 -10.63 -14.69 3.75
N ILE A 190 -11.82 -15.29 3.74
CA ILE A 190 -11.98 -16.71 4.08
C ILE A 190 -11.49 -17.49 2.86
N SER A 191 -10.30 -18.08 2.95
CA SER A 191 -9.76 -18.95 1.89
C SER A 191 -10.23 -20.38 2.13
N LYS A 192 -10.95 -20.96 1.17
CA LYS A 192 -11.28 -22.40 1.14
C LYS A 192 -10.26 -23.20 0.31
N SER A 193 -9.53 -22.54 -0.58
CA SER A 193 -8.49 -23.14 -1.43
C SER A 193 -7.52 -22.06 -1.92
N GLU A 194 -6.38 -22.48 -2.49
CA GLU A 194 -5.34 -21.59 -3.05
C GLU A 194 -5.81 -20.73 -4.24
N GLU A 195 -7.09 -20.81 -4.64
CA GLU A 195 -7.62 -20.13 -5.82
C GLU A 195 -8.83 -19.22 -5.52
N LYS A 196 -9.43 -19.31 -4.34
CA LYS A 196 -10.68 -18.58 -4.04
C LYS A 196 -10.62 -17.91 -2.67
N SER A 197 -10.80 -16.59 -2.70
CA SER A 197 -10.99 -15.73 -1.54
C SER A 197 -12.46 -15.34 -1.45
N PHE A 198 -13.08 -15.61 -0.31
CA PHE A 198 -14.45 -15.19 -0.02
C PHE A 198 -14.43 -14.02 0.96
N TYR A 199 -15.34 -13.07 0.75
CA TYR A 199 -15.52 -11.91 1.59
C TYR A 199 -16.99 -11.82 1.99
N TRP A 200 -17.24 -11.42 3.23
CA TRP A 200 -18.57 -11.04 3.68
C TRP A 200 -18.74 -9.54 3.54
N TYR A 201 -19.88 -9.15 3.00
CA TYR A 201 -20.30 -7.77 2.90
C TYR A 201 -21.57 -7.56 3.71
N SER A 202 -21.53 -6.60 4.63
CA SER A 202 -22.68 -6.19 5.42
C SER A 202 -23.25 -4.87 4.91
N PHE A 203 -24.56 -4.73 4.97
CA PHE A 203 -25.25 -3.55 4.48
C PHE A 203 -25.64 -2.63 5.63
N HIS A 204 -25.67 -1.33 5.36
CA HIS A 204 -25.91 -0.30 6.36
C HIS A 204 -26.78 0.81 5.79
N GLN A 205 -27.52 1.50 6.65
CA GLN A 205 -28.15 2.76 6.27
C GLN A 205 -27.06 3.82 5.98
N ASN A 206 -27.14 4.49 4.84
CA ASN A 206 -26.18 5.52 4.46
C ASN A 206 -26.48 6.83 5.19
N SER A 207 -26.05 6.92 6.44
CA SER A 207 -26.09 8.14 7.25
C SER A 207 -24.81 8.28 8.06
N ASP A 208 -24.69 9.39 8.79
CA ASP A 208 -23.66 9.54 9.81
C ASP A 208 -23.69 8.35 10.77
N TYR A 209 -22.50 7.87 11.13
CA TYR A 209 -22.30 6.70 11.98
C TYR A 209 -22.93 5.41 11.41
N LYS A 210 -22.83 5.18 10.09
CA LYS A 210 -23.38 4.01 9.38
C LYS A 210 -23.12 2.64 10.04
N ILE A 211 -21.97 2.47 10.70
CA ILE A 211 -21.60 1.24 11.40
C ILE A 211 -22.62 0.90 12.51
N LEU A 212 -23.22 1.91 13.15
CA LEU A 212 -24.24 1.77 14.19
C LEU A 212 -25.65 1.57 13.63
N ARG A 213 -25.81 1.55 12.30
CA ARG A 213 -27.09 1.36 11.62
C ARG A 213 -26.99 0.22 10.61
N PRO A 214 -26.67 -1.00 11.07
CA PRO A 214 -26.66 -2.15 10.19
C PRO A 214 -28.06 -2.42 9.66
N VAL A 215 -28.07 -2.96 8.46
CA VAL A 215 -29.18 -3.71 7.90
C VAL A 215 -28.86 -5.18 8.15
N ASP A 216 -29.81 -5.96 8.65
CA ASP A 216 -29.63 -7.40 8.93
C ASP A 216 -29.65 -8.21 7.61
N PHE A 217 -28.78 -7.80 6.68
CA PHE A 217 -28.57 -8.40 5.37
C PHE A 217 -27.07 -8.38 5.08
N SER A 218 -26.55 -9.52 4.62
CA SER A 218 -25.14 -9.68 4.26
C SER A 218 -25.00 -10.72 3.15
N VAL A 219 -24.00 -10.55 2.29
CA VAL A 219 -23.71 -11.43 1.14
C VAL A 219 -22.23 -11.75 1.01
#